data_AF-A0AA50HVL4-F1
#
_entry.id   AF-A0AA50HVL4-F1
#
_cell.length_a   1.000
_cell.length_b   1.000
_cell.length_c   1.000
_cell.angle_alpha   90.00
_cell.angle_beta   90.00
_cell.angle_gamma   90.00
#
_symmetry.space_group_name_H-M   'P 1'
#
loop_
_entity.id
_entity.type
_entity.pdbx_description
1 polymer ?
#
loop_
_entity_poly.entity_id
_entity_poly.type
_entity_poly.pdbx_seq_one_letter_code
_entity_poly.pdbx_strand_id
1 'polypeptide(L)'
;MTKTREAKKTVQCVDTYSELYKDIFPEVRSYESFKYIIVGMLSDIKRKSLPAIASSLGLKNEQGLLHFMTDSPWELKELKKED
;
A
#
# COMPACT_ATOMS: atom_id res chain seq x y z
N MET A 1 19.47 -6.58 15.74
CA MET A 1 18.60 -6.65 14.55
C MET A 1 17.17 -6.44 15.01
N THR A 2 16.57 -5.31 14.67
CA THR A 2 15.22 -4.94 15.06
C THR A 2 14.23 -5.88 14.37
N LYS A 3 13.32 -6.49 15.12
CA LYS A 3 12.31 -7.41 14.58
C LYS A 3 11.48 -6.65 13.52
N THR A 4 11.54 -7.08 12.26
CA THR A 4 10.73 -6.48 11.19
C THR A 4 9.26 -6.62 11.57
N ARG A 5 8.55 -5.49 11.71
CA ARG A 5 7.11 -5.53 12.04
C ARG A 5 6.36 -6.19 10.89
N GLU A 6 5.30 -6.92 11.19
CA GLU A 6 4.41 -7.42 10.15
C GLU A 6 3.52 -6.29 9.62
N ALA A 7 3.17 -6.37 8.33
CA ALA A 7 2.23 -5.45 7.72
C ALA A 7 0.83 -5.68 8.28
N LYS A 8 0.10 -4.60 8.55
CA LYS A 8 -1.30 -4.65 8.95
C LYS A 8 -2.15 -5.35 7.88
N LYS A 9 -3.05 -6.22 8.34
CA LYS A 9 -4.04 -6.88 7.48
C LYS A 9 -5.09 -5.89 7.00
N THR A 10 -5.64 -6.14 5.82
CA THR A 10 -6.71 -5.34 5.21
C THR A 10 -7.89 -6.25 4.86
N VAL A 11 -8.53 -6.07 3.71
CA VAL A 11 -9.52 -7.02 3.19
C VAL A 11 -8.79 -8.18 2.51
N GLN A 12 -9.31 -9.40 2.65
CA GLN A 12 -8.61 -10.62 2.23
C GLN A 12 -8.22 -10.63 0.75
N CYS A 13 -9.07 -10.12 -0.15
CA CYS A 13 -8.76 -10.07 -1.58
C CYS A 13 -7.55 -9.18 -1.87
N VAL A 14 -7.42 -8.04 -1.18
CA VAL A 14 -6.27 -7.14 -1.30
C VAL A 14 -5.04 -7.77 -0.68
N ASP A 15 -5.17 -8.35 0.52
CA ASP A 15 -4.05 -9.04 1.17
C ASP A 15 -3.49 -10.17 0.29
N THR A 16 -4.37 -10.96 -0.32
CA THR A 16 -3.98 -12.08 -1.21
C THR A 16 -3.30 -11.57 -2.48
N TYR A 17 -3.89 -10.56 -3.14
CA TYR A 17 -3.30 -9.96 -4.33
C TYR A 17 -1.93 -9.32 -4.02
N SER A 18 -1.81 -8.64 -2.88
CA SER A 18 -0.58 -7.97 -2.50
C SER A 18 0.56 -8.92 -2.13
N GLU A 19 0.30 -10.16 -1.74
CA GLU A 19 1.39 -11.13 -1.47
C GLU A 19 2.23 -11.42 -2.72
N LEU A 20 1.66 -11.33 -3.93
CA LEU A 20 2.40 -11.48 -5.19
C LEU A 20 3.52 -10.44 -5.32
N TYR A 21 3.30 -9.23 -4.80
CA TYR A 21 4.23 -8.11 -4.95
C TYR A 21 5.08 -7.84 -3.71
N LYS A 22 5.00 -8.70 -2.70
CA LYS A 22 5.62 -8.44 -1.40
C LYS A 22 7.13 -8.26 -1.48
N ASP A 23 7.79 -9.06 -2.31
CA ASP A 23 9.24 -9.06 -2.47
C ASP A 23 9.77 -7.81 -3.19
N ILE A 24 8.88 -7.05 -3.85
CA ILE A 24 9.21 -5.77 -4.49
C ILE A 24 9.44 -4.66 -3.44
N PHE A 25 8.84 -4.80 -2.26
CA PHE A 25 8.88 -3.75 -1.24
C PHE A 25 9.94 -4.07 -0.18
N PRO A 26 11.10 -3.37 -0.18
CA PRO A 26 12.12 -3.58 0.85
C PRO A 26 11.64 -3.13 2.24
N GLU A 27 10.66 -2.24 2.29
CA GLU A 27 10.10 -1.69 3.52
C GLU A 27 8.64 -2.09 3.73
N VAL A 28 8.35 -2.58 4.93
CA VAL A 28 6.99 -2.93 5.37
C VAL A 28 6.03 -1.75 5.25
N ARG A 29 6.51 -0.52 5.44
CA ARG A 29 5.69 0.70 5.30
C ARG A 29 5.23 0.91 3.87
N SER A 30 6.12 0.78 2.89
CA SER A 30 5.76 0.86 1.48
C SER A 30 4.77 -0.24 1.10
N TYR A 31 4.97 -1.45 1.61
CA TYR A 31 4.03 -2.55 1.39
C TYR A 31 2.64 -2.28 1.99
N GLU A 32 2.56 -1.75 3.21
CA GLU A 32 1.28 -1.34 3.81
C GLU A 32 0.60 -0.23 2.99
N SER A 33 1.35 0.79 2.57
CA SER A 33 0.82 1.87 1.75
C SER A 33 0.28 1.38 0.42
N PHE A 34 0.96 0.42 -0.24
CA PHE A 34 0.47 -0.23 -1.44
C PHE A 34 -0.92 -0.86 -1.22
N LYS A 35 -1.04 -1.66 -0.15
CA LYS A 35 -2.32 -2.29 0.23
C LYS A 35 -3.41 -1.25 0.47
N TYR A 36 -3.10 -0.20 1.23
CA TYR A 36 -4.05 0.88 1.53
C TYR A 36 -4.52 1.63 0.30
N ILE A 37 -3.64 1.85 -0.68
CA ILE A 37 -4.01 2.44 -1.96
C ILE A 37 -5.03 1.56 -2.69
N ILE A 38 -4.81 0.25 -2.75
CA ILE A 38 -5.75 -0.69 -3.38
C ILE A 38 -7.10 -0.68 -2.65
N VAL A 39 -7.11 -0.74 -1.31
CA VAL A 39 -8.37 -0.66 -0.54
C VAL A 39 -9.10 0.65 -0.85
N GLY A 40 -8.39 1.77 -0.85
CA GLY A 40 -8.95 3.09 -1.20
C GLY A 40 -9.55 3.12 -2.60
N MET A 41 -8.88 2.47 -3.57
CA MET A 41 -9.38 2.35 -4.94
C MET A 41 -10.63 1.48 -5.06
N LEU A 42 -10.75 0.41 -4.27
CA LEU A 42 -11.91 -0.48 -4.27
C LEU A 42 -13.07 0.05 -3.42
N SER A 43 -12.80 0.97 -2.49
CA SER A 43 -13.83 1.53 -1.62
C SER A 43 -14.81 2.44 -2.37
N ASP A 44 -16.05 2.51 -1.87
CA ASP A 44 -17.13 3.34 -2.41
C ASP A 44 -17.03 4.82 -1.96
N ILE A 45 -15.80 5.33 -1.78
CA ILE A 45 -15.58 6.73 -1.43
C ILE A 45 -15.77 7.62 -2.65
N LYS A 46 -16.52 8.72 -2.47
CA LYS A 46 -16.85 9.65 -3.56
C LYS A 46 -15.62 10.27 -4.25
N ARG A 47 -14.53 10.49 -3.51
CA ARG A 47 -13.26 10.99 -4.06
C ARG A 47 -12.11 10.09 -3.60
N LYS A 48 -11.30 9.63 -4.55
CA LYS A 48 -10.15 8.74 -4.33
C LYS A 48 -8.84 9.50 -4.19
N SER A 49 -8.85 10.62 -3.46
CA SER A 49 -7.61 11.35 -3.14
C SER A 49 -6.88 10.68 -1.97
N LEU A 50 -5.55 10.86 -1.86
CA LEU A 50 -4.77 10.29 -0.77
C LEU A 50 -5.31 10.68 0.63
N PRO A 51 -5.70 11.95 0.89
CA PRO A 51 -6.31 12.32 2.17
C PRO A 51 -7.66 11.63 2.42
N ALA A 52 -8.49 11.45 1.38
CA ALA A 52 -9.77 10.78 1.51
C ALA A 52 -9.62 9.28 1.82
N ILE A 53 -8.66 8.62 1.16
CA ILE A 53 -8.29 7.23 1.42
C ILE A 53 -7.73 7.06 2.83
N ALA A 54 -6.81 7.94 3.24
CA ALA A 54 -6.24 7.90 4.59
C ALA A 54 -7.32 8.06 5.66
N SER A 55 -8.23 9.01 5.46
CA SER A 55 -9.37 9.24 6.34
C SER A 55 -10.31 8.04 6.42
N SER A 56 -10.68 7.44 5.29
CA SER A 56 -11.59 6.27 5.27
C SER A 56 -10.98 5.02 5.93
N LEU A 57 -9.65 4.91 5.94
CA LEU A 57 -8.89 3.83 6.58
C LEU A 57 -8.53 4.11 8.04
N GLY A 58 -8.91 5.26 8.60
CA GLY A 58 -8.58 5.65 9.97
C GLY A 58 -7.08 5.92 10.19
N LEU A 59 -6.35 6.25 9.12
CA LEU A 59 -4.95 6.67 9.21
C LEU A 59 -4.86 8.09 9.76
N LYS A 60 -3.77 8.39 10.47
CA LYS A 60 -3.55 9.72 11.06
C LYS A 60 -3.39 10.82 10.00
N ASN A 61 -2.73 10.49 8.89
CA ASN A 61 -2.52 11.35 7.74
C ASN A 61 -2.18 10.52 6.50
N GLU A 62 -2.06 11.21 5.37
CA GLU A 62 -1.77 10.67 4.05
C GLU A 62 -0.27 10.55 3.74
N GLN A 63 0.63 10.95 4.64
CA GLN A 63 2.06 11.05 4.33
C GLN A 63 2.67 9.71 3.90
N GLY A 64 2.28 8.61 4.53
CA GLY A 64 2.73 7.28 4.13
C GLY A 64 2.26 6.90 2.72
N LEU A 65 1.07 7.35 2.31
CA LEU A 65 0.52 7.13 0.98
C LEU A 65 1.19 8.05 -0.05
N LEU A 66 1.47 9.30 0.31
CA LEU A 66 2.17 10.24 -0.57
C LEU A 66 3.59 9.77 -0.84
N HIS A 67 4.34 9.44 0.21
CA HIS A 67 5.71 8.93 0.10
C HIS A 67 5.75 7.65 -0.75
N PHE A 68 4.75 6.78 -0.60
CA PHE A 68 4.60 5.58 -1.44
C PHE A 68 4.53 5.90 -2.94
N MET A 69 3.82 6.98 -3.30
CA MET A 69 3.59 7.38 -4.69
C MET A 69 4.73 8.20 -5.28
N THR A 70 5.51 8.93 -4.46
CA THR A 70 6.53 9.87 -4.94
C THR A 70 7.95 9.37 -4.78
N ASP A 71 8.27 8.73 -3.65
CA ASP A 71 9.65 8.51 -3.21
C ASP A 71 9.98 7.02 -2.99
N SER A 72 8.98 6.16 -3.01
CA SER A 72 9.17 4.77 -2.62
C SER A 72 10.07 4.03 -3.61
N PRO A 73 11.01 3.21 -3.12
CA PRO A 73 12.07 2.62 -3.94
C PRO A 73 11.61 1.50 -4.89
N TRP A 74 10.30 1.27 -5.07
CA TRP A 74 9.81 0.23 -5.96
C TRP A 74 9.79 0.74 -7.41
N GLU A 75 10.26 -0.07 -8.35
CA GLU A 75 10.22 0.27 -9.77
C GLU A 75 9.06 -0.42 -10.49
N LEU A 76 8.33 0.33 -11.32
CA LEU A 76 7.26 -0.21 -12.17
C LEU A 76 7.74 -1.38 -13.07
N LYS A 77 9.04 -1.42 -13.38
CA LYS A 77 9.64 -2.50 -14.17
C LYS A 77 9.65 -3.84 -13.43
N GLU A 78 9.65 -3.84 -12.11
CA GLU A 78 9.61 -5.06 -11.30
C GLU A 78 8.21 -5.67 -11.30
N LEU A 79 7.17 -4.83 -11.35
CA LEU A 79 5.77 -5.25 -11.51
C LEU A 79 5.46 -5.93 -12.86
N LYS A 80 6.24 -5.65 -13.91
CA LYS A 80 6.02 -6.18 -15.28
C LYS A 80 6.72 -7.51 -15.55
N LYS A 81 7.52 -8.02 -14.63
CA LYS A 81 8.26 -9.29 -14.82
C LYS A 81 7.42 -10.53 -14.51
N GLU A 82 6.20 -10.36 -14.01
CA GLU A 82 5.28 -11.45 -13.63
C GLU A 82 4.16 -11.72 -14.65
N ASP A 83 4.26 -11.22 -15.89
CA ASP A 83 3.36 -11.57 -17.01
C ASP A 83 3.86 -12.78 -17.82
#